data_AF-A0A951BBC9-F1
#
_entry.id   AF-A0A951BBC9-F1
#
_cell.length_a   1.000
_cell.length_b   1.000
_cell.length_c   1.000
_cell.angle_alpha   90.00
_cell.angle_beta   90.00
_cell.angle_gamma   90.00
#
_symmetry.space_group_name_H-M   'P 1'
#
loop_
_entity.id
_entity.type
_entity.pdbx_description
1 polymer ?
#
loop_
_entity_poly.entity_id
_entity_poly.type
_entity_poly.pdbx_seq_one_letter_code
_entity_poly.pdbx_strand_id
1 'polypeptide(L)'
;MTTSDTHQSPASGTAAVLAVPPVGSMYAAGVPIVVACGEPLRAVFASASAAALTGTGRLAEIDALVFAPNRGGARGLAEVASSLRAGAPPRLQRLRISAHGRSELLTFQCLTIVDASGRSFFVAAVPDFRASAARLSAAPGDLVTTSEPAAGPAIDPPAPERSPWSVAELRAEFERRFAGRRAIRFLWQTSADETVASISAEFGDVLGVDAGDLRGRSLPQLLERLGADPQRRVATALERRET
;
A
#
# COMPACT_ATOMS: atom_id res chain seq x y z
N MET A 1 -30.73 38.78 -16.33
CA MET A 1 -29.98 37.62 -16.87
C MET A 1 -29.99 36.53 -15.82
N THR A 2 -31.00 35.68 -15.85
CA THR A 2 -31.05 34.43 -15.08
C THR A 2 -30.27 33.39 -15.87
N THR A 3 -29.05 33.09 -15.43
CA THR A 3 -28.30 31.93 -15.93
C THR A 3 -29.07 30.68 -15.51
N SER A 4 -29.73 30.03 -16.46
CA SER A 4 -30.32 28.71 -16.29
C SER A 4 -29.19 27.72 -16.01
N ASP A 5 -28.97 27.44 -14.74
CA ASP A 5 -28.07 26.40 -14.26
C ASP A 5 -28.64 25.05 -14.72
N THR A 6 -28.13 24.58 -15.85
CA THR A 6 -28.47 23.24 -16.35
C THR A 6 -27.77 22.27 -15.42
N HIS A 7 -28.49 21.72 -14.44
CA HIS A 7 -27.99 20.71 -13.53
C HIS A 7 -27.57 19.45 -14.31
N GLN A 8 -26.34 19.44 -14.78
CA GLN A 8 -25.76 18.29 -15.47
C GLN A 8 -25.60 17.16 -14.45
N SER A 9 -26.29 16.05 -14.72
CA SER A 9 -26.35 14.91 -13.81
C SER A 9 -24.93 14.46 -13.40
N PRO A 10 -24.68 14.23 -12.09
CA PRO A 10 -23.38 13.81 -11.58
C PRO A 10 -22.86 12.52 -12.25
N ALA A 11 -23.77 11.67 -12.74
CA ALA A 11 -23.44 10.45 -13.47
C ALA A 11 -22.59 10.71 -14.75
N SER A 12 -22.82 11.84 -15.43
CA SER A 12 -22.11 12.17 -16.66
C SER A 12 -20.64 12.52 -16.41
N GLY A 13 -20.30 13.10 -15.24
CA GLY A 13 -18.92 13.45 -14.90
C GLY A 13 -18.10 12.23 -14.46
N THR A 14 -18.72 11.30 -13.74
CA THR A 14 -18.06 10.07 -13.26
C THR A 14 -17.47 9.24 -14.41
N ALA A 15 -18.21 9.05 -15.51
CA ALA A 15 -17.73 8.27 -16.64
C ALA A 15 -16.45 8.88 -17.25
N ALA A 16 -16.39 10.20 -17.36
CA ALA A 16 -15.20 10.91 -17.83
C ALA A 16 -14.02 10.70 -16.86
N VAL A 17 -14.25 10.81 -15.55
CA VAL A 17 -13.23 10.55 -14.51
C VAL A 17 -12.67 9.13 -14.60
N LEU A 18 -13.54 8.13 -14.77
CA LEU A 18 -13.11 6.72 -14.90
C LEU A 18 -12.36 6.44 -16.19
N ALA A 19 -12.51 7.26 -17.23
CA ALA A 19 -11.76 7.12 -18.47
C ALA A 19 -10.32 7.69 -18.39
N VAL A 20 -10.01 8.51 -17.38
CA VAL A 20 -8.68 9.14 -17.24
C VAL A 20 -7.63 8.10 -16.80
N PRO A 21 -6.50 7.93 -17.51
CA PRO A 21 -5.35 7.20 -16.99
C PRO A 21 -4.72 7.97 -15.81
N PRO A 22 -4.40 7.34 -14.65
CA PRO A 22 -4.38 5.90 -14.36
C PRO A 22 -5.68 5.30 -13.80
N VAL A 23 -6.71 6.11 -13.56
CA VAL A 23 -7.98 5.69 -12.92
C VAL A 23 -8.66 4.56 -13.70
N GLY A 24 -8.74 4.67 -15.03
CA GLY A 24 -9.35 3.63 -15.87
C GLY A 24 -8.66 2.28 -15.77
N SER A 25 -7.33 2.26 -15.70
CA SER A 25 -6.55 1.03 -15.52
C SER A 25 -6.82 0.37 -14.16
N MET A 26 -6.90 1.17 -13.08
CA MET A 26 -7.25 0.67 -11.76
C MET A 26 -8.69 0.12 -11.73
N TYR A 27 -9.63 0.83 -12.36
CA TYR A 27 -11.02 0.41 -12.43
C TYR A 27 -11.16 -0.93 -13.17
N ALA A 28 -10.51 -1.06 -14.33
CA ALA A 28 -10.49 -2.31 -15.10
C ALA A 28 -9.84 -3.47 -14.34
N ALA A 29 -8.86 -3.20 -13.48
CA ALA A 29 -8.23 -4.20 -12.61
C ALA A 29 -9.10 -4.62 -11.40
N GLY A 30 -10.27 -4.01 -11.22
CA GLY A 30 -11.18 -4.28 -10.10
C GLY A 30 -10.70 -3.69 -8.77
N VAL A 31 -9.85 -2.66 -8.81
CA VAL A 31 -9.40 -1.93 -7.62
C VAL A 31 -10.58 -1.19 -6.98
N PRO A 32 -10.73 -1.17 -5.64
CA PRO A 32 -11.69 -0.29 -4.99
C PRO A 32 -11.38 1.16 -5.31
N ILE A 33 -12.35 1.83 -5.96
CA ILE A 33 -12.31 3.24 -6.27
C ILE A 33 -13.56 3.91 -5.71
N VAL A 34 -13.36 5.05 -5.05
CA VAL A 34 -14.39 6.01 -4.68
C VAL A 34 -14.11 7.32 -5.39
N VAL A 35 -15.14 7.89 -6.01
CA VAL A 35 -15.09 9.23 -6.61
C VAL A 35 -16.04 10.12 -5.83
N ALA A 36 -15.54 11.29 -5.42
CA ALA A 36 -16.30 12.29 -4.69
C ALA A 36 -16.21 13.65 -5.38
N CYS A 37 -17.23 14.48 -5.20
CA CYS A 37 -17.21 15.87 -5.65
C CYS A 37 -18.05 16.76 -4.72
N GLY A 38 -17.92 18.08 -4.90
CA GLY A 38 -18.69 19.08 -4.17
C GLY A 38 -18.03 19.54 -2.87
N GLU A 39 -18.68 20.51 -2.22
CA GLU A 39 -18.30 21.06 -0.93
C GLU A 39 -19.55 21.10 -0.03
N PRO A 40 -19.61 20.29 1.05
CA PRO A 40 -18.62 19.28 1.45
C PRO A 40 -18.51 18.13 0.43
N LEU A 41 -17.36 17.44 0.41
CA LEU A 41 -17.16 16.28 -0.46
C LEU A 41 -18.22 15.22 -0.18
N ARG A 42 -18.81 14.71 -1.26
CA ARG A 42 -19.75 13.60 -1.24
C ARG A 42 -19.36 12.57 -2.27
N ALA A 43 -19.37 11.29 -1.88
CA ALA A 43 -19.20 10.19 -2.82
C ALA A 43 -20.31 10.25 -3.88
N VAL A 44 -19.93 10.33 -5.15
CA VAL A 44 -20.83 10.30 -6.32
C VAL A 44 -20.71 8.99 -7.10
N PHE A 45 -19.68 8.21 -6.82
CA PHE A 45 -19.50 6.88 -7.37
C PHE A 45 -18.62 6.02 -6.46
N ALA A 46 -18.91 4.73 -6.48
CA ALA A 46 -18.03 3.70 -5.95
C ALA A 46 -18.05 2.48 -6.86
N SER A 47 -16.86 1.93 -7.13
CA SER A 47 -16.73 0.63 -7.79
C SER A 47 -17.38 -0.49 -6.97
N ALA A 48 -17.70 -1.62 -7.62
CA ALA A 48 -18.22 -2.81 -6.93
C ALA A 48 -17.29 -3.29 -5.79
N SER A 49 -15.97 -3.25 -6.01
CA SER A 49 -14.98 -3.62 -4.99
C SER A 49 -14.95 -2.63 -3.81
N ALA A 50 -15.19 -1.34 -4.05
CA ALA A 50 -15.34 -0.36 -2.98
C ALA A 50 -16.66 -0.51 -2.22
N ALA A 51 -17.75 -0.84 -2.92
CA ALA A 51 -19.01 -1.20 -2.30
C ALA A 51 -18.91 -2.43 -1.39
N ALA A 52 -18.07 -3.41 -1.75
CA ALA A 52 -17.80 -4.57 -0.90
C ALA A 52 -17.10 -4.22 0.43
N LEU A 53 -16.41 -3.07 0.53
CA LEU A 53 -15.79 -2.62 1.78
C LEU A 53 -16.81 -2.30 2.87
N THR A 54 -18.01 -1.85 2.51
CA THR A 54 -19.09 -1.56 3.48
C THR A 54 -20.04 -2.74 3.66
N GLY A 55 -20.00 -3.71 2.73
CA GLY A 55 -20.89 -4.88 2.66
C GLY A 55 -22.36 -4.56 2.38
N THR A 56 -22.73 -3.29 2.19
CA THR A 56 -24.10 -2.85 1.93
C THR A 56 -24.31 -2.37 0.50
N GLY A 57 -23.22 -2.05 -0.20
CA GLY A 57 -23.26 -1.50 -1.56
C GLY A 57 -23.94 -0.13 -1.68
N ARG A 58 -24.22 0.54 -0.56
CA ARG A 58 -24.87 1.86 -0.56
C ARG A 58 -23.82 2.97 -0.52
N LEU A 59 -23.94 3.90 -1.47
CA LEU A 59 -23.02 5.03 -1.59
C LEU A 59 -22.99 5.92 -0.34
N ALA A 60 -24.13 6.10 0.33
CA ALA A 60 -24.22 6.86 1.59
C ALA A 60 -23.37 6.24 2.72
N GLU A 61 -23.20 4.92 2.72
CA GLU A 61 -22.37 4.25 3.72
C GLU A 61 -20.89 4.34 3.39
N ILE A 62 -20.55 4.34 2.10
CA ILE A 62 -19.19 4.64 1.64
C ILE A 62 -18.84 6.09 1.99
N ASP A 63 -19.76 7.02 1.76
CA ASP A 63 -19.59 8.41 2.17
C ASP A 63 -19.35 8.54 3.69
N ALA A 64 -20.16 7.84 4.50
CA ALA A 64 -19.97 7.80 5.94
C ALA A 64 -18.66 7.11 6.37
N LEU A 65 -18.20 6.09 5.64
CA LEU A 65 -16.96 5.37 5.93
C LEU A 65 -15.74 6.23 5.61
N VAL A 66 -15.79 6.97 4.50
CA VAL A 66 -14.65 7.61 3.84
C VAL A 66 -14.56 9.11 4.15
N PHE A 67 -15.69 9.79 4.40
CA PHE A 67 -15.76 11.25 4.55
C PHE A 67 -16.47 11.75 5.82
N ALA A 68 -17.03 10.88 6.69
CA ALA A 68 -17.65 11.34 7.94
C ALA A 68 -16.63 11.92 8.93
N PRO A 69 -16.80 13.16 9.42
CA PRO A 69 -15.81 13.86 10.25
C PRO A 69 -15.47 13.16 11.58
N ASN A 70 -16.37 12.32 12.08
CA ASN A 70 -16.23 11.66 13.38
C ASN A 70 -15.48 10.31 13.32
N ARG A 71 -15.03 9.88 12.14
CA ARG A 71 -14.19 8.68 12.00
C ARG A 71 -12.76 9.12 11.69
N GLY A 72 -11.80 8.68 12.50
CA GLY A 72 -10.39 9.12 12.38
C GLY A 72 -9.79 8.97 10.98
N GLY A 73 -10.23 7.97 10.19
CA GLY A 73 -9.80 7.80 8.80
C GLY A 73 -10.40 8.82 7.82
N ALA A 74 -11.62 9.28 8.06
CA ALA A 74 -12.35 10.13 7.12
C ALA A 74 -11.90 11.60 7.14
N ARG A 75 -11.45 12.09 8.30
CA ARG A 75 -10.76 13.38 8.39
C ARG A 75 -9.51 13.42 7.49
N GLY A 76 -8.79 12.30 7.39
CA GLY A 76 -7.59 12.18 6.56
C GLY A 76 -7.86 12.37 5.07
N LEU A 77 -8.96 11.85 4.52
CA LEU A 77 -9.26 12.04 3.08
C LEU A 77 -9.78 13.42 2.76
N ALA A 78 -10.60 14.01 3.62
CA ALA A 78 -11.06 15.38 3.42
C ALA A 78 -9.87 16.37 3.41
N GLU A 79 -8.90 16.20 4.32
CA GLU A 79 -7.67 17.00 4.38
C GLU A 79 -6.75 16.75 3.16
N VAL A 80 -6.65 15.51 2.71
CA VAL A 80 -5.89 15.19 1.49
C VAL A 80 -6.56 15.79 0.25
N ALA A 81 -7.88 15.71 0.15
CA ALA A 81 -8.63 16.27 -0.97
C ALA A 81 -8.53 17.80 -1.03
N SER A 82 -8.57 18.50 0.11
CA SER A 82 -8.44 19.96 0.14
C SER A 82 -7.02 20.45 -0.18
N SER A 83 -5.99 19.62 0.05
CA SER A 83 -4.60 19.95 -0.25
C SER A 83 -4.15 19.57 -1.67
N LEU A 84 -4.87 18.68 -2.36
CA LEU A 84 -4.52 18.21 -3.70
C LEU A 84 -5.07 19.11 -4.80
N ARG A 85 -4.16 19.71 -5.57
CA ARG A 85 -4.49 20.47 -6.78
C ARG A 85 -4.80 19.55 -7.94
N ALA A 86 -5.70 19.98 -8.83
CA ALA A 86 -5.97 19.30 -10.09
C ALA A 86 -4.68 19.15 -10.91
N GLY A 87 -4.45 17.95 -11.44
CA GLY A 87 -3.25 17.64 -12.23
C GLY A 87 -1.96 17.45 -11.41
N ALA A 88 -2.01 17.58 -10.08
CA ALA A 88 -0.88 17.21 -9.23
C ALA A 88 -0.62 15.69 -9.30
N PRO A 89 0.63 15.24 -9.07
CA PRO A 89 0.93 13.82 -8.95
C PRO A 89 0.05 13.12 -7.90
N PRO A 90 -0.35 11.86 -8.11
CA PRO A 90 -1.10 11.11 -7.12
C PRO A 90 -0.37 11.02 -5.78
N ARG A 91 -1.10 11.19 -4.68
CA ARG A 91 -0.59 11.11 -3.31
C ARG A 91 -1.03 9.80 -2.66
N LEU A 92 -0.13 9.14 -1.95
CA LEU A 92 -0.48 8.00 -1.11
C LEU A 92 -0.91 8.47 0.28
N GLN A 93 -2.02 7.92 0.79
CA GLN A 93 -2.54 8.19 2.11
C GLN A 93 -2.92 6.88 2.80
N ARG A 94 -2.31 6.59 3.95
CA ARG A 94 -2.66 5.43 4.78
C ARG A 94 -3.77 5.81 5.75
N LEU A 95 -4.84 5.02 5.79
CA LEU A 95 -6.01 5.29 6.62
C LEU A 95 -6.51 4.03 7.28
N ARG A 96 -6.87 4.18 8.56
CA ARG A 96 -7.54 3.12 9.30
C ARG A 96 -9.03 3.22 9.04
N ILE A 97 -9.57 2.19 8.42
CA ILE A 97 -10.99 2.04 8.08
C ILE A 97 -11.56 0.95 8.96
N SER A 98 -12.69 1.25 9.60
CA SER A 98 -13.43 0.27 10.38
C SER A 98 -14.70 -0.14 9.65
N ALA A 99 -14.75 -1.40 9.22
CA ALA A 99 -15.88 -2.01 8.54
C ALA A 99 -16.13 -3.41 9.12
N HIS A 100 -17.40 -3.82 9.21
CA HIS A 100 -17.77 -5.15 9.74
C HIS A 100 -17.19 -5.48 11.11
N GLY A 101 -17.09 -4.48 12.00
CA GLY A 101 -16.50 -4.65 13.34
C GLY A 101 -14.99 -4.87 13.36
N ARG A 102 -14.31 -4.81 12.20
CA ARG A 102 -12.85 -4.91 12.07
C ARG A 102 -12.25 -3.57 11.68
N SER A 103 -11.02 -3.33 12.12
CA SER A 103 -10.26 -2.13 11.77
C SER A 103 -9.07 -2.52 10.93
N GLU A 104 -9.01 -2.04 9.68
CA GLU A 104 -7.92 -2.31 8.75
C GLU A 104 -7.21 -1.03 8.33
N LEU A 105 -5.91 -1.14 8.10
CA LEU A 105 -5.12 -0.05 7.55
C LEU A 105 -5.00 -0.22 6.03
N LEU A 106 -5.62 0.69 5.27
CA LEU A 106 -5.62 0.70 3.82
C LEU A 106 -4.76 1.84 3.29
N THR A 107 -4.01 1.60 2.21
CA THR A 107 -3.27 2.63 1.49
C THR A 107 -4.11 3.10 0.30
N PHE A 108 -4.48 4.37 0.33
CA PHE A 108 -5.19 5.04 -0.75
C PHE A 108 -4.21 5.75 -1.67
N GLN A 109 -4.40 5.62 -2.97
CA GLN A 109 -3.88 6.52 -3.98
C GLN A 109 -4.93 7.57 -4.28
N CYS A 110 -4.61 8.82 -3.96
CA CYS A 110 -5.50 9.98 -4.04
C CYS A 110 -5.06 10.94 -5.14
N LEU A 111 -6.01 11.43 -5.94
CA LEU A 111 -5.76 12.46 -6.94
C LEU A 111 -7.01 13.32 -7.18
N THR A 112 -6.80 14.50 -7.75
CA THR A 112 -7.86 15.43 -8.14
C THR A 112 -7.89 15.54 -9.67
N ILE A 113 -9.06 15.28 -10.26
CA ILE A 113 -9.32 15.36 -11.71
C ILE A 113 -10.34 16.46 -11.95
N VAL A 114 -10.12 17.25 -13.01
CA VAL A 114 -11.09 18.25 -13.47
C VAL A 114 -11.69 17.77 -14.78
N ASP A 115 -13.02 17.75 -14.88
CA ASP A 115 -13.71 17.39 -16.12
C ASP A 115 -13.68 18.55 -17.13
N ALA A 116 -14.18 18.30 -18.35
CA ALA A 116 -14.23 19.31 -19.41
C ALA A 116 -15.09 20.55 -19.05
N SER A 117 -15.98 20.43 -18.05
CA SER A 117 -16.80 21.54 -17.55
C SER A 117 -16.12 22.37 -16.46
N GLY A 118 -14.89 22.01 -16.07
CA GLY A 118 -14.16 22.67 -14.99
C GLY A 118 -14.54 22.16 -13.58
N ARG A 119 -15.38 21.13 -13.48
CA ARG A 119 -15.79 20.57 -12.19
C ARG A 119 -14.71 19.63 -11.66
N SER A 120 -14.37 19.81 -10.38
CA SER A 120 -13.35 19.02 -9.68
C SER A 120 -13.94 17.74 -9.06
N PHE A 121 -13.22 16.65 -9.23
CA PHE A 121 -13.48 15.34 -8.66
C PHE A 121 -12.27 14.86 -7.87
N PHE A 122 -12.51 14.40 -6.65
CA PHE A 122 -11.55 13.70 -5.85
C PHE A 122 -11.69 12.19 -6.07
N VAL A 123 -10.58 11.52 -6.37
CA VAL A 123 -10.52 10.07 -6.57
C VAL A 123 -9.64 9.46 -5.49
N ALA A 124 -10.16 8.44 -4.81
CA ALA A 124 -9.43 7.62 -3.85
C ALA A 124 -9.51 6.15 -4.25
N ALA A 125 -8.37 5.54 -4.54
CA ALA A 125 -8.24 4.15 -4.99
C ALA A 125 -7.38 3.31 -4.04
N VAL A 126 -7.65 2.01 -3.87
CA VAL A 126 -6.88 1.12 -2.98
C VAL A 126 -6.14 0.04 -3.79
N PRO A 127 -4.98 0.35 -4.41
CA PRO A 127 -4.35 -0.54 -5.39
C PRO A 127 -4.04 -1.95 -4.84
N ASP A 128 -3.66 -2.06 -3.56
CA ASP A 128 -3.27 -3.33 -2.93
C ASP A 128 -4.44 -4.09 -2.28
N PHE A 129 -5.68 -3.81 -2.71
CA PHE A 129 -6.86 -4.31 -2.00
C PHE A 129 -6.99 -5.83 -1.99
N ARG A 130 -6.52 -6.55 -3.01
CA ARG A 130 -6.67 -8.03 -3.05
C ARG A 130 -6.08 -8.71 -1.82
N ALA A 131 -4.96 -8.21 -1.30
CA ALA A 131 -4.36 -8.71 -0.07
C ALA A 131 -5.22 -8.40 1.18
N SER A 132 -5.90 -7.25 1.20
CA SER A 132 -6.81 -6.88 2.29
C SER A 132 -8.16 -7.57 2.19
N ALA A 133 -8.71 -7.78 1.00
CA ALA A 133 -9.97 -8.48 0.78
C ALA A 133 -9.93 -9.91 1.35
N ALA A 134 -8.81 -10.62 1.16
CA ALA A 134 -8.59 -11.93 1.77
C ALA A 134 -8.66 -11.88 3.32
N ARG A 135 -8.13 -10.81 3.94
CA ARG A 135 -8.17 -10.60 5.40
C ARG A 135 -9.56 -10.22 5.90
N LEU A 136 -10.27 -9.38 5.16
CA LEU A 136 -11.66 -9.02 5.46
C LEU A 136 -12.59 -10.22 5.33
N SER A 137 -12.35 -11.09 4.34
CA SER A 137 -13.17 -12.27 4.07
C SER A 137 -12.89 -13.43 5.03
N ALA A 138 -11.71 -13.53 5.64
CA ALA A 138 -11.39 -14.60 6.57
C ALA A 138 -12.30 -14.50 7.80
N ALA A 139 -13.21 -15.46 7.98
CA ALA A 139 -14.13 -15.49 9.11
C ALA A 139 -13.34 -15.45 10.43
N PRO A 140 -13.85 -14.78 11.48
CA PRO A 140 -13.24 -14.81 12.81
C PRO A 140 -13.44 -16.23 13.39
N GLY A 141 -12.51 -17.13 13.06
CA GLY A 141 -12.58 -18.55 13.45
C GLY A 141 -11.60 -19.46 12.70
N ASP A 142 -11.16 -19.11 11.49
CA ASP A 142 -10.36 -20.01 10.63
C ASP A 142 -8.83 -19.80 10.71
N LEU A 143 -8.35 -19.08 11.72
CA LEU A 143 -6.92 -18.84 11.90
C LEU A 143 -6.29 -19.70 13.00
N VAL A 144 -6.33 -21.02 12.87
CA VAL A 144 -5.23 -21.93 13.26
C VAL A 144 -5.38 -23.24 12.48
N THR A 145 -4.62 -23.39 11.40
CA THR A 145 -4.00 -24.69 11.11
C THR A 145 -2.51 -24.44 11.23
N THR A 146 -1.98 -24.73 12.40
CA THR A 146 -0.55 -24.93 12.63
C THR A 146 -0.07 -25.91 11.57
N SER A 147 0.60 -25.41 10.53
CA SER A 147 1.46 -26.26 9.73
C SER A 147 2.56 -26.73 10.65
N GLU A 148 2.46 -27.99 11.05
CA GLU A 148 3.52 -28.76 11.67
C GLU A 148 4.80 -28.57 10.84
N PRO A 149 5.93 -28.20 11.46
CA PRO A 149 7.14 -27.88 10.74
C PRO A 149 7.66 -29.16 10.08
N ALA A 150 7.51 -29.23 8.75
CA ALA A 150 8.20 -30.23 7.95
C ALA A 150 9.70 -30.12 8.22
N ALA A 151 10.30 -31.25 8.61
CA ALA A 151 11.71 -31.39 8.92
C ALA A 151 12.58 -30.66 7.90
N GLY A 152 13.37 -29.70 8.38
CA GLY A 152 14.21 -28.85 7.55
C GLY A 152 15.22 -29.67 6.73
N PRO A 153 15.58 -29.20 5.53
CA PRO A 153 16.70 -29.76 4.79
C PRO A 153 17.99 -29.65 5.62
N ALA A 154 18.83 -30.67 5.50
CA ALA A 154 20.13 -30.74 6.16
C ALA A 154 20.91 -29.43 5.95
N ILE A 155 21.40 -28.86 7.06
CA ILE A 155 22.23 -27.66 7.08
C ILE A 155 23.53 -27.98 6.36
N ASP A 156 23.75 -27.33 5.21
CA ASP A 156 25.07 -27.34 4.55
C ASP A 156 26.14 -26.79 5.50
N PRO A 157 27.38 -27.31 5.44
CA PRO A 157 28.47 -26.87 6.30
C PRO A 157 28.67 -25.36 6.22
N PRO A 158 29.02 -24.69 7.34
CA PRO A 158 29.14 -23.25 7.40
C PRO A 158 30.14 -22.76 6.35
N ALA A 159 29.65 -21.90 5.45
CA ALA A 159 30.50 -21.18 4.51
C ALA A 159 31.59 -20.42 5.31
N PRO A 160 32.82 -20.29 4.76
CA PRO A 160 33.92 -19.65 5.47
C PRO A 160 33.51 -18.23 5.91
N GLU A 161 33.73 -17.95 7.19
CA GLU A 161 33.50 -16.64 7.80
C GLU A 161 34.25 -15.57 7.00
N ARG A 162 33.52 -14.83 6.16
CA ARG A 162 34.08 -13.66 5.51
C ARG A 162 34.31 -12.60 6.58
N SER A 163 35.52 -12.06 6.65
CA SER A 163 35.81 -10.92 7.51
C SER A 163 34.81 -9.79 7.26
N PRO A 164 34.34 -9.10 8.31
CA PRO A 164 33.36 -8.04 8.18
C PRO A 164 33.96 -6.92 7.32
N TRP A 165 33.36 -6.68 6.15
CA TRP A 165 33.77 -5.57 5.30
C TRP A 165 33.54 -4.26 6.05
N SER A 166 34.52 -3.37 6.00
CA SER A 166 34.35 -1.99 6.42
C SER A 166 33.33 -1.28 5.52
N VAL A 167 32.73 -0.19 6.03
CA VAL A 167 31.82 0.66 5.24
C VAL A 167 32.50 1.21 3.97
N ALA A 168 33.80 1.47 4.02
CA ALA A 168 34.58 1.92 2.88
C ALA A 168 34.72 0.83 1.81
N GLU A 169 34.98 -0.42 2.23
CA GLU A 169 35.06 -1.58 1.32
C GLU A 169 33.69 -1.90 0.72
N LEU A 170 32.61 -1.85 1.51
CA LEU A 170 31.24 -1.98 1.01
C LEU A 170 30.92 -0.93 -0.05
N ARG A 171 31.30 0.33 0.19
CA ARG A 171 31.10 1.41 -0.76
C ARG A 171 31.91 1.22 -2.04
N ALA A 172 33.19 0.90 -1.93
CA ALA A 172 34.05 0.65 -3.09
C ALA A 172 33.57 -0.55 -3.91
N GLU A 173 33.13 -1.61 -3.26
CA GLU A 173 32.56 -2.78 -3.93
C GLU A 173 31.24 -2.44 -4.62
N PHE A 174 30.38 -1.66 -3.97
CA PHE A 174 29.12 -1.21 -4.57
C PHE A 174 29.37 -0.30 -5.79
N GLU A 175 30.28 0.66 -5.68
CA GLU A 175 30.67 1.54 -6.80
C GLU A 175 31.27 0.75 -7.96
N ARG A 176 32.08 -0.28 -7.67
CA ARG A 176 32.65 -1.18 -8.67
C ARG A 176 31.57 -2.03 -9.35
N ARG A 177 30.70 -2.67 -8.57
CA ARG A 177 29.68 -3.61 -9.07
C ARG A 177 28.56 -2.90 -9.82
N PHE A 178 28.26 -1.66 -9.46
CA PHE A 178 27.17 -0.89 -10.03
C PHE A 178 27.62 0.39 -10.71
N ALA A 179 28.87 0.42 -11.21
CA ALA A 179 29.45 1.55 -11.92
C ALA A 179 28.50 2.07 -13.02
N GLY A 180 28.26 3.38 -13.03
CA GLY A 180 27.36 4.03 -13.99
C GLY A 180 25.87 4.05 -13.61
N ARG A 181 25.45 3.37 -12.53
CA ARG A 181 24.08 3.51 -11.99
C ARG A 181 24.04 4.65 -10.97
N ARG A 182 23.27 5.71 -11.25
CA ARG A 182 23.12 6.87 -10.35
C ARG A 182 22.39 6.56 -9.04
N ALA A 183 21.50 5.58 -9.04
CA ALA A 183 20.78 5.12 -7.85
C ALA A 183 20.30 3.68 -8.07
N ILE A 184 20.46 2.83 -7.06
CA ILE A 184 19.81 1.52 -7.02
C ILE A 184 18.61 1.64 -6.11
N ARG A 185 17.44 1.34 -6.66
CA ARG A 185 16.20 1.26 -5.90
C ARG A 185 15.85 -0.21 -5.79
N PHE A 186 15.53 -0.64 -4.59
CA PHE A 186 15.00 -1.95 -4.34
C PHE A 186 13.72 -1.81 -3.54
N LEU A 187 12.85 -2.80 -3.70
CA LEU A 187 11.62 -2.92 -2.96
C LEU A 187 11.70 -4.21 -2.16
N TRP A 188 11.20 -4.14 -0.93
CA TRP A 188 10.94 -5.31 -0.12
C TRP A 188 9.63 -5.13 0.61
N GLN A 189 9.05 -6.25 1.01
CA GLN A 189 7.83 -6.29 1.79
C GLN A 189 7.97 -7.35 2.87
N THR A 190 7.59 -7.01 4.08
CA THR A 190 7.45 -7.95 5.19
C THR A 190 5.99 -8.32 5.40
N SER A 191 5.75 -9.53 5.90
CA SER A 191 4.45 -9.99 6.37
C SER A 191 4.13 -9.39 7.75
N ALA A 192 2.95 -9.71 8.29
CA ALA A 192 2.58 -9.33 9.65
C ALA A 192 3.45 -10.01 10.73
N ASP A 193 4.05 -11.16 10.39
CA ASP A 193 4.95 -11.92 11.27
C ASP A 193 6.43 -11.56 11.03
N GLU A 194 6.68 -10.39 10.42
CA GLU A 194 8.02 -9.86 10.14
C GLU A 194 8.88 -10.77 9.24
N THR A 195 8.24 -11.63 8.45
CA THR A 195 8.92 -12.46 7.45
C THR A 195 8.98 -11.78 6.09
N VAL A 196 10.07 -11.95 5.35
CA VAL A 196 10.22 -11.34 4.02
C VAL A 196 9.25 -11.98 3.02
N ALA A 197 8.20 -11.25 2.65
CA ALA A 197 7.14 -11.72 1.75
C ALA A 197 7.53 -11.54 0.27
N SER A 198 8.19 -10.45 -0.06
CA SER A 198 8.71 -10.16 -1.40
C SER A 198 9.96 -9.30 -1.33
N ILE A 199 10.84 -9.46 -2.31
CA ILE A 199 12.10 -8.72 -2.41
C ILE A 199 12.52 -8.61 -3.88
N SER A 200 13.03 -7.46 -4.28
CA SER A 200 13.50 -7.26 -5.65
C SER A 200 14.89 -7.86 -5.85
N ALA A 201 15.21 -8.24 -7.10
CA ALA A 201 16.49 -8.88 -7.42
C ALA A 201 17.69 -7.98 -7.09
N GLU A 202 17.52 -6.67 -7.25
CA GLU A 202 18.55 -5.67 -6.95
C GLU A 202 18.98 -5.71 -5.49
N PHE A 203 18.09 -6.10 -4.56
CA PHE A 203 18.46 -6.25 -3.16
C PHE A 203 19.39 -7.44 -2.93
N GLY A 204 19.10 -8.57 -3.57
CA GLY A 204 19.97 -9.75 -3.54
C GLY A 204 21.34 -9.43 -4.15
N ASP A 205 21.37 -8.71 -5.27
CA ASP A 205 22.60 -8.26 -5.90
C ASP A 205 23.46 -7.38 -4.99
N VAL A 206 22.83 -6.51 -4.19
CA VAL A 206 23.51 -5.62 -3.24
C VAL A 206 24.04 -6.40 -2.03
N LEU A 207 23.28 -7.37 -1.53
CA LEU A 207 23.70 -8.21 -0.41
C LEU A 207 24.65 -9.35 -0.81
N GLY A 208 24.81 -9.61 -2.12
CA GLY A 208 25.60 -10.73 -2.62
C GLY A 208 24.99 -12.08 -2.26
N VAL A 209 23.67 -12.15 -2.11
CA VAL A 209 22.89 -13.36 -1.78
C VAL A 209 21.78 -13.52 -2.80
N ASP A 210 21.33 -14.76 -3.03
CA ASP A 210 20.18 -14.99 -3.87
C ASP A 210 18.93 -14.37 -3.23
N ALA A 211 18.15 -13.59 -3.99
CA ALA A 211 16.94 -12.95 -3.49
C ALA A 211 15.88 -13.97 -3.03
N GLY A 212 15.84 -15.15 -3.67
CA GLY A 212 14.99 -16.28 -3.30
C GLY A 212 15.35 -16.85 -1.92
N ASP A 213 16.64 -16.88 -1.57
CA ASP A 213 17.10 -17.37 -0.26
C ASP A 213 16.61 -16.50 0.91
N LEU A 214 16.26 -15.23 0.64
CA LEU A 214 15.80 -14.30 1.65
C LEU A 214 14.29 -14.42 1.92
N ARG A 215 13.53 -14.97 0.96
CA ARG A 215 12.07 -15.05 1.06
C ARG A 215 11.64 -16.03 2.14
N GLY A 216 10.62 -15.65 2.91
CA GLY A 216 10.09 -16.45 4.01
C GLY A 216 10.92 -16.42 5.29
N ARG A 217 12.11 -15.82 5.29
CA ARG A 217 12.92 -15.67 6.50
C ARG A 217 12.44 -14.51 7.36
N SER A 218 12.60 -14.64 8.68
CA SER A 218 12.37 -13.57 9.64
C SER A 218 13.39 -12.45 9.46
N LEU A 219 12.94 -11.19 9.55
CA LEU A 219 13.81 -10.03 9.39
C LEU A 219 14.92 -9.96 10.46
N PRO A 220 14.66 -10.16 11.77
CA PRO A 220 15.72 -10.31 12.77
C PRO A 220 16.79 -11.36 12.43
N GLN A 221 16.39 -12.55 11.98
CA GLN A 221 17.33 -13.61 11.59
C GLN A 221 18.18 -13.21 10.38
N LEU A 222 17.60 -12.46 9.45
CA LEU A 222 18.29 -11.95 8.28
C LEU A 222 19.34 -10.91 8.66
N LEU A 223 19.01 -10.00 9.58
CA LEU A 223 19.95 -8.98 10.09
C LEU A 223 21.11 -9.62 10.86
N GLU A 224 20.83 -10.65 11.67
CA GLU A 224 21.84 -11.42 12.38
C GLU A 224 22.79 -12.14 11.41
N ARG A 225 22.23 -12.87 10.43
CA ARG A 225 23.02 -13.58 9.42
C ARG A 225 23.90 -12.64 8.59
N LEU A 226 23.40 -11.45 8.29
CA LEU A 226 24.14 -10.43 7.52
C LEU A 226 25.12 -9.63 8.39
N GLY A 227 25.11 -9.80 9.71
CA GLY A 227 25.87 -8.95 10.63
C GLY A 227 25.46 -7.47 10.55
N ALA A 228 24.25 -7.19 10.06
CA ALA A 228 23.78 -5.84 9.76
C ALA A 228 23.25 -5.10 11.00
N ASP A 229 23.01 -5.81 12.10
CA ASP A 229 22.56 -5.24 13.38
C ASP A 229 23.40 -5.76 14.56
N PRO A 230 24.70 -5.44 14.62
CA PRO A 230 25.60 -5.97 15.64
C PRO A 230 25.21 -5.55 17.07
N GLN A 231 24.46 -4.46 17.20
CA GLN A 231 23.99 -3.95 18.50
C GLN A 231 22.53 -4.34 18.79
N ARG A 232 21.90 -5.16 17.94
CA ARG A 232 20.50 -5.57 18.04
C ARG A 232 19.49 -4.42 18.17
N ARG A 233 19.83 -3.21 17.71
CA ARG A 233 18.95 -2.04 17.87
C ARG A 233 17.70 -2.15 17.01
N VAL A 234 17.86 -2.64 15.79
CA VAL A 234 16.75 -2.83 14.84
C VAL A 234 15.90 -4.02 15.28
N ALA A 235 16.53 -5.14 15.68
CA ALA A 235 15.83 -6.29 16.22
C ALA A 235 14.98 -5.92 17.44
N THR A 236 15.54 -5.19 18.41
CA THR A 236 14.80 -4.76 19.60
C THR A 236 13.67 -3.76 19.28
N ALA A 237 13.85 -2.86 18.31
CA ALA A 237 12.79 -1.94 17.89
C ALA A 237 11.60 -2.69 17.23
N LEU A 238 11.90 -3.69 16.39
CA LEU A 238 10.90 -4.57 15.78
C LEU A 238 10.14 -5.38 16.83
N GLU A 239 10.86 -6.02 17.77
CA GLU A 239 10.27 -6.78 18.90
C GLU A 239 9.29 -5.92 19.73
N ARG A 240 9.58 -4.63 19.90
CA ARG A 240 8.71 -3.67 20.61
C ARG A 240 7.59 -3.10 19.77
N ARG A 241 7.57 -3.38 18.45
CA ARG A 241 6.66 -2.78 17.46
C ARG A 241 6.77 -1.25 17.41
N GLU A 242 7.97 -0.74 17.67
CA GLU A 242 8.32 0.68 17.54
C GLU A 242 8.85 0.92 16.11
N THR A 243 7.95 0.91 15.12
CA THR A 243 8.27 1.19 13.70
C THR A 243 7.48 2.36 13.15
#